data_AF-A0A8S3UY69-F1
#
_entry.id   AF-A0A8S3UY69-F1
#
_cell.length_a   1.000
_cell.length_b   1.000
_cell.length_c   1.000
_cell.angle_alpha   90.00
_cell.angle_beta   90.00
_cell.angle_gamma   90.00
#
_symmetry.space_group_name_H-M   'P 1'
#
loop_
_entity.id
_entity.type
_entity.pdbx_description
1 polymer ?
#
loop_
_entity_poly.entity_id
_entity_poly.type
_entity_poly.pdbx_seq_one_letter_code
_entity_poly.pdbx_strand_id
1 'polypeptide(L)'
;MSNRKNRSFKARDKKRKIAKNKEKRKIYNINRQHKRRQYKHTEKVQRAAKYVDIFTKEKLCNAEILVLAKGLKFIPSPNLRHAKKTLINDFNELARKMRCKYHFDNGSHQYNRHPFLSKSGYKPYWANNAIENYLFSTRIELEKIQIKSFKDNLPKHERKALQSLRSNDRLIIKKADKTPQQLFLIKSYILKWQMTN
;
A
#
# COMPACT_ATOMS: atom_id res chain seq x y z
N MET A 1 -60.26 -18.81 42.35
CA MET A 1 -58.83 -18.43 42.17
C MET A 1 -58.26 -18.66 40.75
N SER A 2 -59.05 -19.03 39.73
CA SER A 2 -58.55 -19.42 38.38
C SER A 2 -58.23 -18.25 37.42
N ASN A 3 -58.86 -17.09 37.59
CA ASN A 3 -58.82 -16.01 36.58
C ASN A 3 -57.50 -15.21 36.53
N ARG A 4 -56.72 -15.20 37.63
CA ARG A 4 -55.44 -14.48 37.74
C ARG A 4 -54.30 -15.19 36.97
N LYS A 5 -54.31 -16.52 36.94
CA LYS A 5 -53.30 -17.35 36.23
C LYS A 5 -53.44 -17.22 34.71
N ASN A 6 -54.68 -17.20 34.18
CA ASN A 6 -54.94 -17.03 32.74
C ASN A 6 -54.56 -15.64 32.21
N ARG A 7 -54.73 -14.58 33.01
CA ARG A 7 -54.28 -13.22 32.65
C ARG A 7 -52.75 -13.10 32.60
N SER A 8 -52.03 -13.79 33.48
CA SER A 8 -50.56 -13.76 33.49
C SER A 8 -49.94 -14.50 32.29
N PHE A 9 -50.53 -15.63 31.86
CA PHE A 9 -50.13 -16.36 30.66
C PHE A 9 -50.33 -15.54 29.38
N LYS A 10 -51.53 -14.94 29.18
CA LYS A 10 -51.80 -14.06 28.02
C LYS A 10 -50.86 -12.85 27.97
N ALA A 11 -50.50 -12.27 29.11
CA ALA A 11 -49.54 -11.17 29.19
C ALA A 11 -48.11 -11.61 28.81
N ARG A 12 -47.68 -12.81 29.21
CA ARG A 12 -46.38 -13.39 28.84
C ARG A 12 -46.30 -13.66 27.33
N ASP A 13 -47.35 -14.20 26.72
CA ASP A 13 -47.40 -14.44 25.27
C ASP A 13 -47.40 -13.15 24.45
N LYS A 14 -48.12 -12.11 24.92
CA LYS A 14 -48.07 -10.78 24.30
C LYS A 14 -46.67 -10.19 24.36
N LYS A 15 -45.98 -10.28 25.52
CA LYS A 15 -44.57 -9.85 25.66
C LYS A 15 -43.64 -10.62 24.73
N ARG A 16 -43.80 -11.96 24.62
CA ARG A 16 -43.02 -12.81 23.70
C ARG A 16 -43.23 -12.41 22.23
N LYS A 17 -44.48 -12.16 21.81
CA LYS A 17 -44.79 -11.68 20.45
C LYS A 17 -44.16 -10.32 20.16
N ILE A 18 -44.20 -9.38 21.11
CA ILE A 18 -43.55 -8.07 20.97
C ILE A 18 -42.04 -8.22 20.85
N ALA A 19 -41.42 -9.08 21.66
CA ALA A 19 -39.98 -9.35 21.59
C ALA A 19 -39.58 -9.93 20.23
N LYS A 20 -40.31 -10.94 19.73
CA LYS A 20 -40.08 -11.52 18.38
C LYS A 20 -40.22 -10.48 17.27
N ASN A 21 -41.21 -9.58 17.35
CA ASN A 21 -41.37 -8.50 16.36
C ASN A 21 -40.24 -7.47 16.44
N LYS A 22 -39.74 -7.13 17.64
CA LYS A 22 -38.56 -6.27 17.80
C LYS A 22 -37.32 -6.91 17.18
N GLU A 23 -37.13 -8.22 17.36
CA GLU A 23 -36.02 -8.97 16.78
C GLU A 23 -36.08 -9.02 15.24
N LYS A 24 -37.25 -9.30 14.67
CA LYS A 24 -37.49 -9.23 13.21
C LYS A 24 -37.13 -7.84 12.64
N ARG A 25 -37.54 -6.76 13.32
CA ARG A 25 -37.20 -5.39 12.91
C ARG A 25 -35.69 -5.11 13.00
N LYS A 26 -35.01 -5.63 14.02
CA LYS A 26 -33.53 -5.52 14.13
C LYS A 26 -32.85 -6.20 12.95
N ILE A 27 -33.22 -7.44 12.62
CA ILE A 27 -32.65 -8.19 11.49
C ILE A 27 -32.90 -7.45 10.17
N TYR A 28 -34.12 -6.97 9.95
CA TYR A 28 -34.45 -6.19 8.75
C TYR A 28 -33.58 -4.94 8.62
N ASN A 29 -33.39 -4.19 9.70
CA ASN A 29 -32.56 -2.98 9.71
C ASN A 29 -31.09 -3.29 9.42
N ILE A 30 -30.56 -4.38 9.98
CA ILE A 30 -29.20 -4.87 9.71
C ILE A 30 -29.07 -5.19 8.22
N ASN A 31 -29.98 -5.99 7.64
CA ASN A 31 -29.96 -6.35 6.22
C ASN A 31 -30.04 -5.14 5.30
N ARG A 32 -30.93 -4.17 5.61
CA ARG A 32 -31.03 -2.91 4.87
C ARG A 32 -29.73 -2.13 4.91
N GLN A 33 -29.05 -2.08 6.06
CA GLN A 33 -27.76 -1.40 6.21
C GLN A 33 -26.65 -2.13 5.42
N HIS A 34 -26.61 -3.46 5.45
CA HIS A 34 -25.67 -4.25 4.65
C HIS A 34 -25.86 -4.01 3.14
N LYS A 35 -27.09 -4.05 2.64
CA LYS A 35 -27.40 -3.79 1.22
C LYS A 35 -26.95 -2.39 0.80
N ARG A 36 -27.20 -1.38 1.63
CA ARG A 36 -26.72 0.00 1.39
C ARG A 36 -25.19 0.09 1.35
N ARG A 37 -24.49 -0.59 2.26
CA ARG A 37 -23.01 -0.60 2.28
C ARG A 37 -22.44 -1.27 1.04
N GLN A 38 -23.03 -2.37 0.58
CA GLN A 38 -22.62 -3.04 -0.65
C GLN A 38 -22.80 -2.14 -1.87
N TYR A 39 -23.95 -1.48 -2.01
CA TYR A 39 -24.19 -0.56 -3.12
C TYR A 39 -23.17 0.59 -3.17
N LYS A 40 -22.91 1.22 -2.02
CA LYS A 40 -21.88 2.28 -1.93
C LYS A 40 -20.49 1.76 -2.29
N HIS A 41 -20.16 0.53 -1.89
CA HIS A 41 -18.89 -0.08 -2.22
C HIS A 41 -18.77 -0.35 -3.73
N THR A 42 -19.81 -0.91 -4.36
CA THR A 42 -19.82 -1.16 -5.81
C THR A 42 -19.71 0.14 -6.61
N GLU A 43 -20.42 1.17 -6.18
CA GLU A 43 -20.37 2.50 -6.81
C GLU A 43 -18.96 3.13 -6.68
N LYS A 44 -18.31 2.98 -5.53
CA LYS A 44 -16.91 3.40 -5.32
C LYS A 44 -15.95 2.67 -6.26
N VAL A 45 -16.11 1.37 -6.42
CA VAL A 45 -15.27 0.56 -7.32
C VAL A 45 -15.49 0.97 -8.78
N GLN A 46 -16.74 1.18 -9.20
CA GLN A 46 -17.05 1.62 -10.57
C GLN A 46 -16.44 3.00 -10.89
N ARG A 47 -16.48 3.94 -9.93
CA ARG A 47 -15.78 5.22 -10.07
C ARG A 47 -14.28 5.05 -10.20
N ALA A 48 -13.69 4.19 -9.37
CA ALA A 48 -12.26 3.90 -9.37
C ALA A 48 -11.80 3.23 -10.68
N ALA A 49 -12.61 2.33 -11.24
CA ALA A 49 -12.31 1.62 -12.48
C ALA A 49 -12.11 2.56 -13.68
N LYS A 50 -12.70 3.77 -13.66
CA LYS A 50 -12.49 4.78 -14.72
C LYS A 50 -11.05 5.26 -14.85
N TYR A 51 -10.23 5.09 -13.81
CA TYR A 51 -8.83 5.53 -13.77
C TYR A 51 -7.85 4.38 -14.02
N VAL A 52 -8.34 3.16 -14.23
CA VAL A 52 -7.51 1.95 -14.36
C VAL A 52 -7.87 1.25 -15.65
N ASP A 53 -6.99 1.37 -16.64
CA ASP A 53 -7.13 0.70 -17.92
C ASP A 53 -6.32 -0.60 -17.91
N ILE A 54 -7.03 -1.71 -18.11
CA ILE A 54 -6.47 -3.06 -18.06
C ILE A 54 -6.38 -3.58 -19.50
N PHE A 55 -5.16 -3.70 -20.02
CA PHE A 55 -4.90 -4.29 -21.33
C PHE A 55 -4.60 -5.79 -21.26
N THR A 56 -4.80 -6.41 -20.10
CA THR A 56 -4.57 -7.83 -19.87
C THR A 56 -5.90 -8.58 -19.78
N LYS A 57 -5.85 -9.91 -19.97
CA LYS A 57 -7.02 -10.79 -19.74
C LYS A 57 -7.24 -11.09 -18.25
N GLU A 58 -6.35 -10.63 -17.36
CA GLU A 58 -6.45 -10.91 -15.93
C GLU A 58 -7.50 -10.01 -15.27
N LYS A 59 -8.38 -10.61 -14.46
CA LYS A 59 -9.40 -9.86 -13.72
C LYS A 59 -8.81 -9.36 -12.41
N LEU A 60 -8.83 -8.04 -12.21
CA LEU A 60 -8.46 -7.44 -10.93
C LEU A 60 -9.61 -7.56 -9.92
N CYS A 61 -9.25 -7.78 -8.66
CA CYS A 61 -10.19 -7.70 -7.56
C CYS A 61 -10.59 -6.25 -7.27
N ASN A 62 -11.78 -6.03 -6.69
CA ASN A 62 -12.24 -4.71 -6.27
C ASN A 62 -11.22 -3.95 -5.41
N ALA A 63 -10.51 -4.65 -4.51
CA ALA A 63 -9.49 -4.03 -3.68
C ALA A 63 -8.26 -3.57 -4.48
N GLU A 64 -7.90 -4.32 -5.53
CA GLU A 64 -6.77 -3.97 -6.43
C GLU A 64 -7.13 -2.73 -7.27
N ILE A 65 -8.35 -2.69 -7.81
CA ILE A 65 -8.87 -1.51 -8.54
C ILE A 65 -8.87 -0.27 -7.64
N LEU A 66 -9.35 -0.40 -6.40
CA LEU A 66 -9.40 0.72 -5.44
C LEU A 66 -8.00 1.24 -5.06
N VAL A 67 -7.02 0.35 -4.97
CA VAL A 67 -5.62 0.73 -4.70
C VAL A 67 -5.01 1.43 -5.89
N LEU A 68 -5.16 0.86 -7.10
CA LEU A 68 -4.61 1.44 -8.32
C LEU A 68 -5.22 2.81 -8.61
N ALA A 69 -6.52 2.98 -8.41
CA ALA A 69 -7.20 4.26 -8.62
C ALA A 69 -6.73 5.40 -7.69
N LYS A 70 -5.96 5.11 -6.63
CA LYS A 70 -5.30 6.17 -5.83
C LYS A 70 -4.12 6.82 -6.58
N GLY A 71 -3.62 6.17 -7.63
CA GLY A 71 -2.55 6.65 -8.50
C GLY A 71 -1.14 6.46 -7.92
N LEU A 72 -0.12 6.70 -8.76
CA LEU A 72 1.30 6.54 -8.38
C LEU A 72 1.81 7.61 -7.41
N LYS A 73 1.08 8.72 -7.26
CA LYS A 73 1.40 9.75 -6.27
C LYS A 73 1.01 9.33 -4.85
N PHE A 74 0.21 8.26 -4.70
CA PHE A 74 -0.15 7.74 -3.40
C PHE A 74 1.04 7.02 -2.77
N ILE A 75 1.45 7.48 -1.58
CA ILE A 75 2.55 6.89 -0.82
C ILE A 75 1.94 6.08 0.33
N PRO A 76 2.01 4.74 0.30
CA PRO A 76 1.52 3.93 1.41
C PRO A 76 2.36 4.20 2.67
N SER A 77 1.71 4.17 3.83
CA SER A 77 2.42 4.27 5.10
C SER A 77 3.49 3.17 5.20
N PRO A 78 4.72 3.50 5.66
CA PRO A 78 5.78 2.51 5.75
C PRO A 78 5.42 1.41 6.74
N ASN A 79 6.00 0.23 6.58
CA ASN A 79 5.79 -0.85 7.54
C ASN A 79 6.52 -0.53 8.84
N LEU A 80 5.78 -0.31 9.93
CA LEU A 80 6.34 0.06 11.24
C LEU A 80 7.42 -0.93 11.72
N ARG A 81 7.25 -2.24 11.46
CA ARG A 81 8.23 -3.28 11.84
C ARG A 81 9.57 -3.13 11.13
N HIS A 82 9.56 -2.58 9.93
CA HIS A 82 10.75 -2.41 9.09
C HIS A 82 11.19 -0.96 8.96
N ALA A 83 10.48 -0.01 9.57
CA ALA A 83 10.75 1.42 9.41
C ALA A 83 12.17 1.78 9.85
N LYS A 84 12.64 1.24 10.99
CA LYS A 84 14.01 1.50 11.48
C LYS A 84 15.06 0.90 10.55
N LYS A 85 14.86 -0.35 10.12
CA LYS A 85 15.74 -1.02 9.15
C LYS A 85 15.80 -0.24 7.82
N THR A 86 14.66 0.26 7.34
CA THR A 86 14.57 1.05 6.12
C THR A 86 15.33 2.37 6.27
N LEU A 87 15.11 3.10 7.37
CA LEU A 87 15.84 4.34 7.67
C LEU A 87 17.36 4.15 7.67
N ILE A 88 17.86 3.09 8.31
CA ILE A 88 19.30 2.78 8.34
C ILE A 88 19.81 2.38 6.95
N ASN A 89 19.04 1.63 6.17
CA ASN A 89 19.41 1.28 4.79
C ASN A 89 19.48 2.52 3.89
N ASP A 90 18.50 3.42 3.98
CA ASP A 90 18.46 4.68 3.24
C ASP A 90 19.67 5.56 3.64
N PHE A 91 19.98 5.61 4.94
CA PHE A 91 21.19 6.28 5.43
C PHE A 91 22.47 5.65 4.86
N ASN A 92 22.57 4.32 4.79
CA ASN A 92 23.73 3.65 4.21
C ASN A 92 23.89 4.00 2.71
N GLU A 93 22.80 4.17 1.98
CA GLU A 93 22.85 4.63 0.58
C GLU A 93 23.33 6.08 0.49
N LEU A 94 22.83 6.96 1.37
CA LEU A 94 23.29 8.36 1.48
C LEU A 94 24.78 8.43 1.83
N ALA A 95 25.22 7.69 2.86
CA ALA A 95 26.60 7.61 3.29
C ALA A 95 27.51 7.19 2.13
N ARG A 96 27.12 6.17 1.36
CA ARG A 96 27.86 5.75 0.17
C ARG A 96 27.94 6.88 -0.87
N LYS A 97 26.83 7.58 -1.14
CA LYS A 97 26.83 8.72 -2.08
C LYS A 97 27.77 9.83 -1.63
N MET A 98 27.76 10.18 -0.33
CA MET A 98 28.65 11.18 0.26
C MET A 98 30.11 10.79 0.11
N ARG A 99 30.46 9.53 0.43
CA ARG A 99 31.84 9.05 0.28
C ARG A 99 32.30 9.04 -1.18
N CYS A 100 31.45 8.58 -2.11
CA CYS A 100 31.78 8.63 -3.53
C CYS A 100 32.00 10.07 -3.99
N LYS A 101 31.11 10.99 -3.61
CA LYS A 101 31.24 12.41 -3.99
C LYS A 101 32.56 12.98 -3.49
N TYR A 102 32.93 12.73 -2.24
CA TYR A 102 34.19 13.20 -1.67
C TYR A 102 35.41 12.55 -2.32
N HIS A 103 35.38 11.24 -2.55
CA HIS A 103 36.50 10.52 -3.15
C HIS A 103 36.80 10.99 -4.58
N PHE A 104 35.76 11.37 -5.34
CA PHE A 104 35.86 11.83 -6.72
C PHE A 104 35.74 13.37 -6.86
N ASP A 105 35.82 14.13 -5.77
CA ASP A 105 35.66 15.61 -5.81
C ASP A 105 36.86 16.29 -6.50
N ASN A 106 38.02 15.61 -6.55
CA ASN A 106 39.28 16.12 -7.08
C ASN A 106 39.46 15.88 -8.60
N GLY A 107 38.53 16.36 -9.41
CA GLY A 107 38.82 16.76 -10.80
C GLY A 107 38.37 15.84 -11.94
N SER A 108 37.79 16.51 -12.94
CA SER A 108 37.55 16.10 -14.34
C SER A 108 37.04 14.69 -14.61
N HIS A 109 35.73 14.48 -14.48
CA HIS A 109 35.08 13.30 -15.06
C HIS A 109 34.04 13.71 -16.11
N GLN A 110 34.50 14.45 -17.14
CA GLN A 110 33.84 14.49 -18.45
C GLN A 110 34.11 13.17 -19.18
N TYR A 111 33.63 12.07 -18.62
CA TYR A 111 33.59 10.82 -19.37
C TYR A 111 32.24 10.78 -20.08
N ASN A 112 32.26 10.65 -21.40
CA ASN A 112 31.09 10.29 -22.20
C ASN A 112 30.58 8.94 -21.68
N ARG A 113 29.70 8.99 -20.68
CA ARG A 113 29.15 7.79 -20.05
C ARG A 113 28.27 7.09 -21.06
N HIS A 114 28.64 5.87 -21.40
CA HIS A 114 27.82 5.03 -22.26
C HIS A 114 26.43 4.84 -21.64
N PRO A 115 25.34 4.95 -22.42
CA PRO A 115 23.97 4.90 -21.90
C PRO A 115 23.61 3.57 -21.23
N PHE A 116 24.36 2.50 -21.51
CA PHE A 116 24.13 1.15 -20.99
C PHE A 116 25.11 0.73 -19.87
N LEU A 117 25.55 1.66 -19.01
CA LEU A 117 26.39 1.30 -17.86
C LEU A 117 25.53 0.82 -16.68
N SER A 118 25.81 -0.38 -16.20
CA SER A 118 25.28 -0.88 -14.93
C SER A 118 25.73 -0.02 -13.76
N LYS A 119 24.88 0.15 -12.74
CA LYS A 119 25.21 0.91 -11.53
C LYS A 119 26.43 0.28 -10.84
N SER A 120 27.45 1.09 -10.55
CA SER A 120 28.64 0.61 -9.83
C SER A 120 28.29 0.21 -8.40
N GLY A 121 28.72 -0.98 -7.98
CA GLY A 121 28.71 -1.44 -6.57
C GLY A 121 29.83 -0.81 -5.72
N TYR A 122 30.63 0.08 -6.30
CA TYR A 122 31.79 0.68 -5.66
C TYR A 122 31.44 1.36 -4.34
N LYS A 123 32.24 1.04 -3.33
CA LYS A 123 32.26 1.66 -2.01
C LYS A 123 33.71 2.07 -1.74
N PRO A 124 34.00 3.38 -1.67
CA PRO A 124 35.34 3.83 -1.32
C PRO A 124 35.71 3.34 0.09
N TYR A 125 37.01 3.13 0.29
CA TYR A 125 37.55 2.71 1.58
C TYR A 125 37.30 3.77 2.66
N TRP A 126 37.17 3.30 3.90
CA TRP A 126 37.04 4.16 5.07
C TRP A 126 38.33 4.99 5.23
N ALA A 127 38.20 6.30 5.35
CA ALA A 127 39.30 7.21 5.66
C ALA A 127 38.99 8.00 6.94
N ASN A 128 39.98 8.31 7.77
CA ASN A 128 39.76 9.13 8.97
C ASN A 128 39.67 10.61 8.57
N ASN A 129 38.51 11.02 8.06
CA ASN A 129 38.25 12.37 7.59
C ASN A 129 36.97 12.94 8.22
N ALA A 130 36.72 14.23 8.00
CA ALA A 130 35.56 14.92 8.54
C ALA A 130 34.22 14.28 8.13
N ILE A 131 34.17 13.65 6.95
CA ILE A 131 32.95 13.02 6.44
C ILE A 131 32.64 11.72 7.18
N GLU A 132 33.63 10.86 7.41
CA GLU A 132 33.38 9.64 8.19
C GLU A 132 32.96 9.96 9.62
N ASN A 133 33.57 10.98 10.25
CA ASN A 133 33.17 11.43 11.58
C ASN A 133 31.71 11.91 11.59
N TYR A 134 31.30 12.71 10.60
CA TYR A 134 29.92 13.16 10.43
C TYR A 134 28.94 11.99 10.18
N LEU A 135 29.30 11.06 9.29
CA LEU A 135 28.46 9.90 8.98
C LEU A 135 28.32 8.97 10.21
N PHE A 136 29.39 8.81 10.98
CA PHE A 136 29.37 8.02 12.20
C PHE A 136 28.47 8.65 13.28
N SER A 137 28.61 9.95 13.56
CA SER A 137 27.76 10.63 14.53
C SER A 137 26.28 10.61 14.12
N THR A 138 26.00 10.93 12.85
CA THR A 138 24.63 10.92 12.30
C THR A 138 24.01 9.53 12.39
N ARG A 139 24.79 8.47 12.15
CA ARG A 139 24.29 7.10 12.29
C ARG A 139 23.86 6.80 13.72
N ILE A 140 24.68 7.16 14.71
CA ILE A 140 24.37 6.97 16.13
C ILE A 140 23.08 7.72 16.50
N GLU A 141 22.92 8.94 16.01
CA GLU A 141 21.70 9.73 16.23
C GLU A 141 20.46 9.04 15.62
N LEU A 142 20.56 8.59 14.36
CA LEU A 142 19.48 7.87 13.69
C LEU A 142 19.12 6.55 14.39
N GLU A 143 20.11 5.84 14.93
CA GLU A 143 19.89 4.61 15.69
C GLU A 143 19.16 4.87 17.02
N LYS A 144 19.30 6.07 17.60
CA LYS A 144 18.58 6.48 18.82
C LYS A 144 17.14 6.91 18.57
N ILE A 145 16.76 7.22 17.32
CA ILE A 145 15.40 7.67 17.00
C ILE A 145 14.38 6.58 17.36
N GLN A 146 13.38 6.98 18.16
CA GLN A 146 12.23 6.16 18.49
C GLN A 146 11.13 6.35 17.45
N ILE A 147 10.72 5.26 16.81
CA ILE A 147 9.66 5.29 15.81
C ILE A 147 8.31 5.24 16.52
N LYS A 148 7.56 6.33 16.42
CA LYS A 148 6.20 6.42 16.94
C LYS A 148 5.25 5.58 16.09
N SER A 149 4.27 4.95 16.74
CA SER A 149 3.20 4.25 16.02
C SER A 149 2.34 5.25 15.25
N PHE A 150 1.87 4.85 14.08
CA PHE A 150 0.95 5.63 13.25
C PHE A 150 -0.14 4.74 12.68
N LYS A 151 -1.27 5.35 12.32
CA LYS A 151 -2.37 4.68 11.66
C LYS A 151 -2.07 4.50 10.17
N ASP A 152 -2.28 3.30 9.65
CA ASP A 152 -2.15 3.03 8.22
C ASP A 152 -3.13 3.89 7.41
N ASN A 153 -2.63 4.47 6.32
CA ASN A 153 -3.45 5.20 5.33
C ASN A 153 -4.18 4.28 4.33
N LEU A 154 -3.99 2.96 4.46
CA LEU A 154 -4.70 1.93 3.69
C LEU A 154 -5.35 0.90 4.61
N PRO A 155 -6.61 0.50 4.34
CA PRO A 155 -7.23 -0.62 5.04
C PRO A 155 -6.50 -1.93 4.71
N LYS A 156 -6.64 -2.93 5.59
CA LYS A 156 -5.91 -4.22 5.50
C LYS A 156 -6.10 -4.95 4.17
N HIS A 157 -7.30 -4.93 3.59
CA HIS A 157 -7.58 -5.59 2.31
C HIS A 157 -6.92 -4.88 1.13
N GLU A 158 -6.91 -3.53 1.11
CA GLU A 158 -6.19 -2.75 0.11
C GLU A 158 -4.66 -2.96 0.23
N ARG A 159 -4.11 -3.08 1.44
CA ARG A 159 -2.68 -3.43 1.61
C ARG A 159 -2.31 -4.80 1.06
N LYS A 160 -3.15 -5.81 1.34
CA LYS A 160 -2.98 -7.16 0.76
C LYS A 160 -3.05 -7.12 -0.76
N ALA A 161 -3.97 -6.34 -1.32
CA ALA A 161 -4.10 -6.14 -2.75
C ALA A 161 -2.85 -5.47 -3.35
N LEU A 162 -2.30 -4.44 -2.70
CA LEU A 162 -1.05 -3.81 -3.13
C LEU A 162 0.13 -4.80 -3.13
N GLN A 163 0.21 -5.67 -2.12
CA GLN A 163 1.23 -6.70 -2.05
C GLN A 163 1.05 -7.77 -3.15
N SER A 164 -0.18 -8.21 -3.40
CA SER A 164 -0.55 -9.11 -4.51
C SER A 164 -0.10 -8.54 -5.86
N LEU A 165 -0.46 -7.28 -6.13
CA LEU A 165 -0.07 -6.58 -7.36
C LEU A 165 1.44 -6.45 -7.52
N ARG A 166 2.17 -6.16 -6.43
CA ARG A 166 3.63 -6.02 -6.45
C ARG A 166 4.36 -7.34 -6.67
N SER A 167 3.81 -8.44 -6.17
CA SER A 167 4.38 -9.78 -6.32
C SER A 167 3.99 -10.45 -7.65
N ASN A 168 3.12 -9.84 -8.45
CA ASN A 168 2.69 -10.41 -9.72
C ASN A 168 3.60 -9.94 -10.88
N ASP A 169 4.62 -10.73 -11.18
CA ASP A 169 5.58 -10.47 -12.28
C ASP A 169 4.95 -10.51 -13.68
N ARG A 170 3.69 -10.97 -13.80
CA ARG A 170 2.94 -10.97 -15.07
C ARG A 170 2.37 -9.60 -15.43
N LEU A 171 2.34 -8.69 -14.46
CA LEU A 171 1.73 -7.38 -14.59
C LEU A 171 2.81 -6.30 -14.54
N ILE A 172 2.71 -5.37 -15.49
CA ILE A 172 3.50 -4.14 -15.49
C ILE A 172 2.52 -2.99 -15.27
N ILE A 173 2.67 -2.30 -14.14
CA ILE A 173 1.89 -1.10 -13.81
C ILE A 173 2.68 0.12 -14.29
N LYS A 174 2.10 0.89 -15.21
CA LYS A 174 2.69 2.14 -15.71
C LYS A 174 1.74 3.31 -15.52
N LYS A 175 2.33 4.51 -15.41
CA LYS A 175 1.60 5.76 -15.51
C LYS A 175 1.00 5.88 -16.91
N ALA A 176 -0.22 6.40 -17.03
CA ALA A 176 -0.74 6.78 -18.32
C ALA A 176 -0.11 8.09 -18.81
N ASP A 177 0.23 8.12 -20.10
CA ASP A 177 0.81 9.32 -20.73
C ASP A 177 -0.22 10.45 -20.87
N LYS A 178 -1.49 10.09 -21.12
CA LYS A 178 -2.56 11.05 -21.44
C LYS A 178 -3.10 11.81 -20.22
N THR A 179 -3.13 11.21 -19.03
CA THR A 179 -3.55 11.90 -17.81
C THR A 179 -2.75 11.42 -16.59
N PRO A 180 -2.33 12.33 -15.69
CA PRO A 180 -1.46 11.98 -14.58
C PRO A 180 -2.11 11.09 -13.51
N GLN A 181 -3.44 10.92 -13.56
CA GLN A 181 -4.23 10.17 -12.59
C GLN A 181 -4.58 8.76 -13.07
N GLN A 182 -4.40 8.47 -14.36
CA GLN A 182 -4.75 7.19 -14.97
C GLN A 182 -3.55 6.23 -14.98
N LEU A 183 -3.84 4.94 -14.86
CA LEU A 183 -2.84 3.88 -14.87
C LEU A 183 -3.16 2.84 -15.92
N PHE A 184 -2.11 2.32 -16.54
CA PHE A 184 -2.17 1.20 -17.46
C PHE A 184 -1.59 -0.04 -16.81
N LEU A 185 -2.34 -1.15 -16.92
CA LEU A 185 -1.88 -2.49 -16.58
C LEU A 185 -1.60 -3.26 -17.86
N ILE A 186 -0.34 -3.61 -18.09
CA ILE A 186 0.11 -4.32 -19.30
C ILE A 186 0.65 -5.69 -18.91
N LYS A 187 0.45 -6.67 -19.78
CA LYS A 187 0.91 -8.04 -19.60
C LYS A 187 2.40 -8.12 -19.95
N SER A 188 3.24 -8.68 -19.07
CA SER A 188 4.72 -8.57 -19.14
C SER A 188 5.44 -9.37 -20.26
N TYR A 189 4.73 -9.86 -21.28
CA TYR A 189 5.30 -10.70 -22.35
C TYR A 189 6.39 -10.02 -23.18
N ILE A 190 6.45 -8.69 -23.14
CA ILE A 190 7.32 -7.89 -24.01
C ILE A 190 8.78 -7.88 -23.53
N LEU A 191 9.08 -8.20 -22.27
CA LEU A 191 10.46 -8.13 -21.73
C LEU A 191 11.21 -9.47 -21.69
N LYS A 192 10.56 -10.62 -21.96
CA LYS A 192 11.27 -11.90 -22.06
C LYS A 192 11.90 -12.16 -23.43
N TRP A 193 11.43 -11.48 -24.47
CA TRP A 193 11.94 -11.64 -25.85
C TRP A 193 13.15 -10.75 -26.20
N GLN A 194 13.63 -9.91 -25.27
CA GLN A 194 14.82 -9.06 -25.49
C GLN A 194 16.04 -9.49 -24.66
N MET A 195 16.05 -10.69 -24.07
CA MET A 195 17.18 -11.24 -23.31
C MET A 195 17.65 -12.62 -23.82
N THR A 196 17.20 -13.06 -25.01
CA THR A 196 17.55 -14.38 -25.55
C THR A 196 17.88 -14.34 -27.06
N ASN A 197 18.62 -13.34 -27.50
CA ASN A 197 19.36 -13.36 -28.77
C ASN A 197 20.73 -12.74 -28.54
#